data_AF-T0RMM6-F1
#
_entry.id   AF-T0RMM6-F1
#
_cell.length_a   1.000
_cell.length_b   1.000
_cell.length_c   1.000
_cell.angle_alpha   90.00
_cell.angle_beta   90.00
_cell.angle_gamma   90.00
#
_symmetry.space_group_name_H-M   'P 1'
#
loop_
_entity.id
_entity.type
_entity.pdbx_description
1 polymer ?
#
loop_
_entity_poly.entity_id
_entity_poly.type
_entity_poly.pdbx_seq_one_letter_code
_entity_poly.pdbx_strand_id
1 'polypeptide(L)'
;MKEKAYQFLESIFATLNEKKVDIKNLEIDHLCYRTSSEENYKEIKEIFSSIGQCLIESDVNGRLIATYKLSEPILFDEYIIDLVEVPAPKKGKITKEGFEHIEVVTSETFDDLIKRYSHLNIETKGLEKSFNPELEINFGDMAIKFHNQSLESVINVEKNELINEFLENSQVLSKFKQFSPQVSGTFPIDIAVKDSDLDILFTSTDLSYFENEVKSHFSHHDGFSMRRAQHQNLESSVINFNFKNLPIELFCQNIQTLQQNANLHMLIEGRLLKVLPQSFKKRIIELKSNGVKTEVAFGQLLNLKSPYEDLITLQKLSDKDLVNQFSTLDFN
;
A
#
# COMPACT_ATOMS: atom_id res chain seq x y z
N MET A 1 -23.96 5.62 -7.94
CA MET A 1 -22.53 5.23 -8.03
C MET A 1 -22.32 3.74 -7.85
N LYS A 2 -22.83 3.12 -6.77
CA LYS A 2 -22.69 1.68 -6.53
C LYS A 2 -23.02 0.80 -7.75
N GLU A 3 -24.20 0.96 -8.36
CA GLU A 3 -24.59 0.21 -9.56
C GLU A 3 -23.62 0.38 -10.74
N LYS A 4 -23.14 1.61 -11.01
CA LYS A 4 -22.12 1.87 -12.04
C LYS A 4 -20.81 1.13 -11.76
N ALA A 5 -20.41 1.05 -10.48
CA ALA A 5 -19.22 0.31 -10.08
C ALA A 5 -19.39 -1.19 -10.32
N TYR A 6 -20.56 -1.76 -9.98
CA TYR A 6 -20.87 -3.16 -10.26
C TYR A 6 -20.81 -3.49 -11.76
N GLN A 7 -21.45 -2.68 -12.61
CA GLN A 7 -21.42 -2.89 -14.07
C GLN A 7 -19.99 -2.84 -14.65
N PHE A 8 -19.17 -1.92 -14.13
CA PHE A 8 -17.76 -1.84 -14.49
C PHE A 8 -16.99 -3.07 -14.02
N LEU A 9 -17.18 -3.51 -12.77
CA LEU A 9 -16.55 -4.69 -12.20
C LEU A 9 -16.91 -5.97 -12.99
N GLU A 10 -18.18 -6.15 -13.37
CA GLU A 10 -18.58 -7.26 -14.24
C GLU A 10 -17.83 -7.24 -15.58
N SER A 11 -17.71 -6.06 -16.19
CA SER A 11 -17.06 -5.88 -17.49
C SER A 11 -15.55 -6.14 -17.44
N ILE A 12 -14.87 -5.58 -16.43
CA ILE A 12 -13.42 -5.77 -16.28
C ILE A 12 -13.09 -7.21 -15.89
N PHE A 13 -13.86 -7.86 -15.01
CA PHE A 13 -13.62 -9.27 -14.67
C PHE A 13 -13.86 -10.21 -15.86
N ALA A 14 -14.85 -9.92 -16.72
CA ALA A 14 -15.01 -10.66 -17.97
C ALA A 14 -13.75 -10.53 -18.87
N THR A 15 -13.17 -9.34 -18.92
CA THR A 15 -11.94 -9.07 -19.67
C THR A 15 -10.72 -9.75 -19.05
N LEU A 16 -10.54 -9.67 -17.72
CA LEU A 16 -9.45 -10.35 -17.01
C LEU A 16 -9.50 -11.88 -17.26
N ASN A 17 -10.69 -12.47 -17.23
CA ASN A 17 -10.89 -13.88 -17.54
C ASN A 17 -10.53 -14.22 -19.00
N GLU A 18 -10.98 -13.41 -19.96
CA GLU A 18 -10.64 -13.58 -21.39
C GLU A 18 -9.13 -13.47 -21.63
N LYS A 19 -8.47 -12.49 -20.99
CA LYS A 19 -7.04 -12.23 -21.11
C LYS A 19 -6.18 -13.08 -20.17
N LYS A 20 -6.79 -13.94 -19.35
CA LYS A 20 -6.11 -14.81 -18.37
C LYS A 20 -5.21 -14.05 -17.39
N VAL A 21 -5.69 -12.89 -16.95
CA VAL A 21 -5.06 -12.12 -15.86
C VAL A 21 -5.66 -12.60 -14.55
N ASP A 22 -4.89 -13.38 -13.80
CA ASP A 22 -5.27 -13.91 -12.49
C ASP A 22 -4.91 -12.93 -11.37
N ILE A 23 -5.92 -12.48 -10.63
CA ILE A 23 -5.78 -11.63 -9.45
C ILE A 23 -6.33 -12.29 -8.18
N LYS A 24 -6.55 -13.61 -8.22
CA LYS A 24 -7.09 -14.34 -7.09
C LYS A 24 -6.19 -14.20 -5.85
N ASN A 25 -6.82 -13.98 -4.70
CA ASN A 25 -6.17 -13.70 -3.41
C ASN A 25 -5.37 -12.39 -3.36
N LEU A 26 -5.41 -11.56 -4.41
CA LEU A 26 -4.92 -10.19 -4.33
C LEU A 26 -6.03 -9.26 -3.83
N GLU A 27 -5.63 -8.12 -3.31
CA GLU A 27 -6.55 -7.07 -2.88
C GLU A 27 -6.81 -6.12 -4.06
N ILE A 28 -8.09 -5.90 -4.41
CA ILE A 28 -8.45 -4.71 -5.18
C ILE A 28 -8.43 -3.53 -4.22
N ASP A 29 -7.42 -2.67 -4.39
CA ASP A 29 -7.20 -1.51 -3.55
C ASP A 29 -8.31 -0.50 -3.75
N HIS A 30 -8.45 0.00 -4.98
CA HIS A 30 -9.39 1.05 -5.31
C HIS A 30 -9.91 0.94 -6.75
N LEU A 31 -11.04 1.61 -6.99
CA LEU A 31 -11.55 1.91 -8.32
C LEU A 31 -11.16 3.34 -8.71
N CYS A 32 -10.90 3.60 -9.99
CA CYS A 32 -10.74 4.97 -10.48
C CYS A 32 -11.95 5.41 -11.31
N TYR A 33 -12.56 6.53 -10.91
CA TYR A 33 -13.66 7.18 -11.61
C TYR A 33 -13.17 8.41 -12.38
N ARG A 34 -13.14 8.32 -13.70
CA ARG A 34 -12.74 9.42 -14.58
C ARG A 34 -13.84 10.47 -14.70
N THR A 35 -13.43 11.74 -14.73
CA THR A 35 -14.33 12.88 -14.94
C THR A 35 -14.06 13.54 -16.29
N SER A 36 -15.11 14.08 -16.91
CA SER A 36 -15.07 14.59 -18.30
C SER A 36 -14.73 16.08 -18.42
N SER A 37 -14.98 16.87 -17.38
CA SER A 37 -14.72 18.31 -17.32
C SER A 37 -14.42 18.75 -15.88
N GLU A 38 -13.90 19.97 -15.69
CA GLU A 38 -13.68 20.54 -14.35
C GLU A 38 -14.99 20.71 -13.57
N GLU A 39 -16.10 20.99 -14.27
CA GLU A 39 -17.41 21.09 -13.63
C GLU A 39 -17.92 19.72 -13.21
N ASN A 40 -17.81 18.72 -14.09
CA ASN A 40 -18.11 17.34 -13.77
C ASN A 40 -17.23 16.83 -12.60
N TYR A 41 -15.96 17.24 -12.53
CA TYR A 41 -15.10 16.90 -11.40
C TYR A 41 -15.67 17.38 -10.06
N LYS A 42 -16.14 18.63 -9.99
CA LYS A 42 -16.79 19.17 -8.78
C LYS A 42 -18.07 18.42 -8.42
N GLU A 43 -18.94 18.17 -9.41
CA GLU A 43 -20.19 17.41 -9.21
C GLU A 43 -19.91 16.00 -8.67
N ILE A 44 -18.95 15.29 -9.26
CA ILE A 44 -18.57 13.93 -8.85
C ILE A 44 -17.99 13.92 -7.43
N LYS A 45 -17.18 14.94 -7.08
CA LYS A 45 -16.68 15.09 -5.71
C LYS A 45 -17.82 15.27 -4.70
N GLU A 46 -18.82 16.08 -5.01
CA GLU A 46 -19.99 16.25 -4.13
C GLU A 46 -20.74 14.92 -3.93
N ILE A 47 -20.90 14.13 -5.01
CA ILE A 47 -21.52 12.81 -4.94
C ILE A 47 -20.71 11.88 -4.02
N PHE A 48 -19.39 11.75 -4.22
CA PHE A 48 -18.57 10.86 -3.38
C PHE A 48 -18.46 11.35 -1.93
N SER A 49 -18.44 12.67 -1.71
CA SER A 49 -18.50 13.26 -0.37
C SER A 49 -19.81 12.94 0.37
N SER A 50 -20.90 12.69 -0.34
CA SER A 50 -22.19 12.31 0.27
C SER A 50 -22.27 10.84 0.70
N ILE A 51 -21.37 9.98 0.21
CA ILE A 51 -21.36 8.53 0.47
C ILE A 51 -20.04 8.05 1.09
N GLY A 52 -19.14 8.96 1.44
CA GLY A 52 -17.80 8.64 1.90
C GLY A 52 -17.07 9.85 2.44
N GLN A 53 -15.87 9.61 2.93
CA GLN A 53 -14.96 10.62 3.44
C GLN A 53 -13.86 10.87 2.41
N CYS A 54 -13.61 12.14 2.09
CA CYS A 54 -12.41 12.51 1.34
C CYS A 54 -11.18 12.23 2.21
N LEU A 55 -10.31 11.34 1.76
CA LEU A 55 -9.03 11.07 2.41
C LEU A 55 -8.04 12.15 2.03
N ILE A 56 -7.85 12.43 0.75
CA ILE A 56 -6.93 13.47 0.28
C ILE A 56 -7.46 14.08 -1.02
N GLU A 57 -7.11 15.34 -1.26
CA GLU A 57 -7.16 15.96 -2.58
C GLU A 57 -5.83 16.68 -2.80
N SER A 58 -5.07 16.25 -3.79
CA SER A 58 -3.73 16.76 -4.06
C SER A 58 -3.53 17.12 -5.53
N ASP A 59 -2.62 18.05 -5.80
CA ASP A 59 -2.17 18.36 -7.15
C ASP A 59 -1.09 17.37 -7.56
N VAL A 60 -1.38 16.58 -8.60
CA VAL A 60 -0.44 15.63 -9.20
C VAL A 60 -0.15 16.07 -10.63
N ASN A 61 0.97 16.79 -10.83
CA ASN A 61 1.43 17.31 -12.12
C ASN A 61 0.42 18.27 -12.81
N GLY A 62 -0.15 19.20 -12.06
CA GLY A 62 -1.11 20.21 -12.52
C GLY A 62 -2.53 19.67 -12.69
N ARG A 63 -2.86 18.56 -12.01
CA ARG A 63 -4.14 17.86 -12.08
C ARG A 63 -4.55 17.48 -10.66
N LEU A 64 -5.71 17.98 -10.21
CA LEU A 64 -6.27 17.58 -8.92
C LEU A 64 -6.74 16.12 -8.97
N ILE A 65 -6.39 15.38 -7.93
CA ILE A 65 -6.84 14.00 -7.72
C ILE A 65 -7.38 13.91 -6.30
N ALA A 66 -8.63 13.47 -6.16
CA ALA A 66 -9.28 13.28 -4.88
C ALA A 66 -9.52 11.79 -4.63
N THR A 67 -9.24 11.33 -3.41
CA THR A 67 -9.45 9.93 -3.01
C THR A 67 -10.51 9.87 -1.91
N TYR A 68 -11.50 9.01 -2.08
CA TYR A 68 -12.62 8.86 -1.16
C TYR A 68 -12.64 7.46 -0.55
N LYS A 69 -12.83 7.40 0.77
CA LYS A 69 -13.17 6.17 1.50
C LYS A 69 -14.69 6.09 1.68
N LEU A 70 -15.31 5.10 1.08
CA LEU A 70 -16.75 4.90 1.09
C LEU A 70 -17.23 4.50 2.50
N SER A 71 -18.38 5.02 2.91
CA SER A 71 -19.01 4.63 4.18
C SER A 71 -19.54 3.21 4.14
N GLU A 72 -19.98 2.76 2.96
CA GLU A 72 -20.31 1.36 2.66
C GLU A 72 -19.41 0.88 1.52
N PRO A 73 -18.62 -0.20 1.71
CA PRO A 73 -17.79 -0.73 0.64
C PRO A 73 -18.63 -1.32 -0.50
N ILE A 74 -18.02 -1.39 -1.68
CA ILE A 74 -18.51 -2.16 -2.81
C ILE A 74 -18.09 -3.61 -2.59
N LEU A 75 -19.07 -4.52 -2.52
CA LEU A 75 -18.84 -5.94 -2.31
C LEU A 75 -18.99 -6.68 -3.64
N PHE A 76 -17.91 -7.16 -4.22
CA PHE A 76 -17.95 -7.85 -5.51
C PHE A 76 -17.29 -9.22 -5.39
N ASP A 77 -18.09 -10.28 -5.48
CA ASP A 77 -17.65 -11.67 -5.26
C ASP A 77 -16.95 -11.90 -3.91
N GLU A 78 -15.61 -12.01 -3.92
CA GLU A 78 -14.74 -12.17 -2.76
C GLU A 78 -14.00 -10.88 -2.33
N TYR A 79 -14.17 -9.80 -3.10
CA TYR A 79 -13.48 -8.53 -2.94
C TYR A 79 -14.31 -7.51 -2.15
N ILE A 80 -13.64 -6.78 -1.26
CA ILE A 80 -14.20 -5.66 -0.49
C ILE A 80 -13.44 -4.39 -0.89
N ILE A 81 -14.12 -3.49 -1.60
CA ILE A 81 -13.49 -2.28 -2.18
C ILE A 81 -14.13 -1.05 -1.54
N ASP A 82 -13.39 -0.34 -0.71
CA ASP A 82 -13.85 0.83 0.04
C ASP A 82 -13.23 2.14 -0.46
N LEU A 83 -12.33 2.10 -1.45
CA LEU A 83 -11.67 3.29 -1.99
C LEU A 83 -12.09 3.60 -3.43
N VAL A 84 -12.29 4.88 -3.71
CA VAL A 84 -12.44 5.41 -5.07
C VAL A 84 -11.53 6.62 -5.28
N GLU A 85 -10.67 6.54 -6.29
CA GLU A 85 -9.90 7.67 -6.78
C GLU A 85 -10.70 8.43 -7.86
N VAL A 86 -10.73 9.75 -7.76
CA VAL A 86 -11.43 10.66 -8.68
C VAL A 86 -10.43 11.71 -9.16
N PRO A 87 -9.82 11.51 -10.33
CA PRO A 87 -8.91 12.50 -10.89
C PRO A 87 -9.64 13.45 -11.85
N ALA A 88 -9.47 14.78 -11.65
CA ALA A 88 -9.96 15.85 -12.54
C ALA A 88 -9.59 15.57 -14.00
N PRO A 89 -10.27 16.06 -15.05
CA PRO A 89 -9.86 15.74 -16.42
C PRO A 89 -8.43 16.21 -16.73
N LYS A 90 -7.65 15.42 -17.49
CA LYS A 90 -6.32 15.87 -17.92
C LYS A 90 -6.46 16.94 -19.01
N LYS A 91 -5.82 18.09 -18.84
CA LYS A 91 -5.86 19.19 -19.83
C LYS A 91 -5.50 18.70 -21.24
N GLY A 92 -6.38 18.96 -22.21
CA GLY A 92 -6.19 18.58 -23.61
C GLY A 92 -6.47 17.12 -23.95
N LYS A 93 -6.87 16.29 -22.97
CA LYS A 93 -7.29 14.89 -23.21
C LYS A 93 -8.81 14.77 -23.07
N ILE A 94 -9.47 14.32 -24.13
CA ILE A 94 -10.89 13.94 -24.06
C ILE A 94 -10.98 12.70 -23.17
N THR A 95 -11.78 12.79 -22.11
CA THR A 95 -11.95 11.74 -21.12
C THR A 95 -13.42 11.39 -21.04
N LYS A 96 -13.75 10.10 -21.24
CA LYS A 96 -15.10 9.58 -21.01
C LYS A 96 -15.33 9.49 -19.50
N GLU A 97 -16.44 10.03 -19.02
CA GLU A 97 -16.82 9.91 -17.61
C GLU A 97 -17.19 8.46 -17.28
N GLY A 98 -16.73 7.99 -16.12
CA GLY A 98 -17.11 6.68 -15.56
C GLY A 98 -15.94 5.98 -14.88
N PHE A 99 -16.22 4.81 -14.30
CA PHE A 99 -15.16 3.91 -13.86
C PHE A 99 -14.37 3.41 -15.07
N GLU A 100 -13.05 3.37 -14.92
CA GLU A 100 -12.12 3.07 -16.03
C GLU A 100 -11.12 1.98 -15.68
N HIS A 101 -10.57 2.00 -14.46
CA HIS A 101 -9.64 0.97 -14.03
C HIS A 101 -9.82 0.57 -12.57
N ILE A 102 -9.27 -0.59 -12.26
CA ILE A 102 -8.99 -1.04 -10.89
C ILE A 102 -7.48 -1.01 -10.65
N GLU A 103 -7.08 -0.77 -9.42
CA GLU A 103 -5.70 -0.98 -8.98
C GLU A 103 -5.65 -2.09 -7.93
N VAL A 104 -4.62 -2.92 -7.99
CA VAL A 104 -4.48 -4.15 -7.22
C VAL A 104 -3.14 -4.17 -6.48
N VAL A 105 -3.17 -4.39 -5.16
CA VAL A 105 -1.96 -4.51 -4.36
C VAL A 105 -1.31 -5.87 -4.60
N THR A 106 -0.01 -5.88 -4.89
CA THR A 106 0.76 -7.10 -5.11
C THR A 106 2.12 -7.07 -4.40
N SER A 107 2.52 -8.22 -3.89
CA SER A 107 3.88 -8.47 -3.39
C SER A 107 4.82 -9.03 -4.47
N GLU A 108 4.33 -9.24 -5.69
CA GLU A 108 5.14 -9.68 -6.83
C GLU A 108 5.95 -8.52 -7.42
N THR A 109 7.14 -8.80 -7.93
CA THR A 109 7.93 -7.79 -8.62
C THR A 109 7.30 -7.42 -9.97
N PHE A 110 7.46 -6.17 -10.41
CA PHE A 110 6.96 -5.78 -11.73
C PHE A 110 7.66 -6.53 -12.87
N ASP A 111 8.92 -6.92 -12.71
CA ASP A 111 9.63 -7.71 -13.72
C ASP A 111 8.97 -9.09 -13.93
N ASP A 112 8.55 -9.74 -12.83
CA ASP A 112 7.85 -11.03 -12.91
C ASP A 112 6.46 -10.87 -13.54
N LEU A 113 5.73 -9.80 -13.20
CA LEU A 113 4.44 -9.48 -13.82
C LEU A 113 4.58 -9.16 -15.31
N ILE A 114 5.57 -8.35 -15.69
CA ILE A 114 5.88 -8.03 -17.09
C ILE A 114 6.19 -9.29 -17.87
N LYS A 115 7.00 -10.20 -17.29
CA LYS A 115 7.32 -11.48 -17.93
C LYS A 115 6.08 -12.35 -18.10
N ARG A 116 5.25 -12.48 -17.06
CA ARG A 116 4.02 -13.29 -17.06
C ARG A 116 3.00 -12.79 -18.08
N TYR A 117 2.82 -11.47 -18.17
CA TYR A 117 1.82 -10.84 -19.03
C TYR A 117 2.40 -10.19 -20.29
N SER A 118 3.61 -10.59 -20.70
CA SER A 118 4.35 -10.03 -21.86
C SER A 118 3.61 -10.07 -23.21
N HIS A 119 2.51 -10.82 -23.29
CA HIS A 119 1.63 -10.92 -24.45
C HIS A 119 0.49 -9.88 -24.46
N LEU A 120 0.34 -9.09 -23.39
CA LEU A 120 -0.67 -8.04 -23.22
C LEU A 120 -0.06 -6.65 -23.45
N ASN A 121 -0.92 -5.64 -23.56
CA ASN A 121 -0.48 -4.25 -23.70
C ASN A 121 -0.07 -3.67 -22.35
N ILE A 122 1.23 -3.71 -22.07
CA ILE A 122 1.82 -3.24 -20.80
C ILE A 122 2.36 -1.82 -20.96
N GLU A 123 1.96 -0.93 -20.05
CA GLU A 123 2.44 0.43 -19.94
C GLU A 123 3.31 0.60 -18.68
N THR A 124 4.58 0.96 -18.87
CA THR A 124 5.59 1.00 -17.79
C THR A 124 5.92 2.40 -17.29
N LYS A 125 5.25 3.43 -17.81
CA LYS A 125 5.51 4.82 -17.42
C LYS A 125 5.34 5.05 -15.91
N GLY A 126 4.40 4.34 -15.29
CA GLY A 126 4.16 4.40 -13.85
C GLY A 126 5.34 3.93 -12.98
N LEU A 127 6.28 3.15 -13.54
CA LEU A 127 7.47 2.64 -12.84
C LEU A 127 8.54 3.73 -12.60
N GLU A 128 8.40 4.90 -13.21
CA GLU A 128 9.30 6.03 -13.01
C GLU A 128 9.07 6.72 -11.65
N LYS A 129 7.88 6.54 -11.04
CA LYS A 129 7.56 7.12 -9.73
C LYS A 129 8.55 6.64 -8.67
N SER A 130 8.98 7.56 -7.81
CA SER A 130 9.90 7.26 -6.70
C SER A 130 9.18 6.60 -5.51
N PHE A 131 7.88 6.86 -5.36
CA PHE A 131 7.06 6.30 -4.29
C PHE A 131 5.80 5.67 -4.89
N ASN A 132 5.47 4.48 -4.41
CA ASN A 132 4.43 3.57 -4.92
C ASN A 132 4.32 3.53 -6.46
N PRO A 133 5.38 3.08 -7.16
CA PRO A 133 5.32 2.84 -8.61
C PRO A 133 4.19 1.87 -9.00
N GLU A 134 3.71 2.02 -10.24
CA GLU A 134 2.61 1.20 -10.76
C GLU A 134 2.92 0.66 -12.17
N LEU A 135 2.40 -0.54 -12.43
CA LEU A 135 2.41 -1.20 -13.73
C LEU A 135 0.98 -1.25 -14.27
N GLU A 136 0.74 -0.74 -15.47
CA GLU A 136 -0.60 -0.77 -16.09
C GLU A 136 -0.66 -1.84 -17.19
N ILE A 137 -1.75 -2.61 -17.21
CA ILE A 137 -2.16 -3.44 -18.34
C ILE A 137 -3.43 -2.86 -18.92
N ASN A 138 -3.35 -2.41 -20.18
CA ASN A 138 -4.42 -1.70 -20.84
C ASN A 138 -5.26 -2.65 -21.74
N PHE A 139 -6.58 -2.53 -21.64
CA PHE A 139 -7.55 -3.34 -22.41
C PHE A 139 -8.42 -2.48 -23.35
N GLY A 140 -7.92 -1.31 -23.78
CA GLY A 140 -8.65 -0.34 -24.59
C GLY A 140 -9.34 0.71 -23.72
N ASP A 141 -10.64 0.52 -23.48
CA ASP A 141 -11.46 1.47 -22.70
C ASP A 141 -11.37 1.26 -21.18
N MET A 142 -10.66 0.22 -20.73
CA MET A 142 -10.45 -0.11 -19.33
C MET A 142 -9.01 -0.59 -19.10
N ALA A 143 -8.56 -0.54 -17.85
CA ALA A 143 -7.25 -1.05 -17.46
C ALA A 143 -7.27 -1.73 -16.09
N ILE A 144 -6.25 -2.52 -15.82
CA ILE A 144 -5.86 -2.93 -14.48
C ILE A 144 -4.47 -2.37 -14.20
N LYS A 145 -4.24 -1.90 -12.98
CA LYS A 145 -2.89 -1.57 -12.53
C LYS A 145 -2.48 -2.38 -11.31
N PHE A 146 -1.17 -2.55 -11.18
CA PHE A 146 -0.53 -3.21 -10.05
C PHE A 146 0.41 -2.24 -9.37
N HIS A 147 0.37 -2.22 -8.05
CA HIS A 147 1.22 -1.40 -7.20
C HIS A 147 1.51 -2.18 -5.91
N ASN A 148 2.54 -1.75 -5.16
CA ASN A 148 3.06 -2.56 -4.05
C ASN A 148 2.56 -2.12 -2.67
N GLN A 149 1.82 -1.00 -2.59
CA GLN A 149 1.16 -0.53 -1.37
C GLN A 149 -0.25 -0.03 -1.70
N SER A 150 -1.18 -0.23 -0.76
CA SER A 150 -2.52 0.37 -0.85
C SER A 150 -2.45 1.89 -0.97
N LEU A 151 -3.42 2.51 -1.64
CA LEU A 151 -3.49 3.96 -1.78
C LEU A 151 -3.71 4.63 -0.42
N GLU A 152 -4.49 4.03 0.48
CA GLU A 152 -4.63 4.53 1.85
C GLU A 152 -3.29 4.53 2.59
N SER A 153 -2.44 3.52 2.37
CA SER A 153 -1.09 3.49 2.94
C SER A 153 -0.18 4.59 2.44
N VAL A 154 -0.22 4.88 1.13
CA VAL A 154 0.49 6.03 0.56
C VAL A 154 0.00 7.33 1.17
N ILE A 155 -1.32 7.51 1.27
CA ILE A 155 -1.93 8.72 1.83
C ILE A 155 -1.52 8.92 3.30
N ASN A 156 -1.47 7.86 4.10
CA ASN A 156 -1.05 7.93 5.50
C ASN A 156 0.39 8.41 5.65
N VAL A 157 1.27 7.98 4.74
CA VAL A 157 2.68 8.43 4.68
C VAL A 157 2.75 9.90 4.24
N GLU A 158 2.07 10.27 3.15
CA GLU A 158 2.09 11.64 2.60
C GLU A 158 1.53 12.68 3.56
N LYS A 159 0.48 12.33 4.32
CA LYS A 159 -0.11 13.22 5.32
C LYS A 159 0.74 13.43 6.55
N ASN A 160 1.68 12.53 6.82
CA ASN A 160 2.57 12.70 7.95
C ASN A 160 3.67 13.70 7.56
N GLU A 161 3.51 14.96 7.98
CA GLU A 161 4.42 16.05 7.63
C GLU A 161 5.90 15.73 7.90
N LEU A 162 6.19 15.05 9.02
CA LEU A 162 7.55 14.74 9.44
C LEU A 162 8.17 13.64 8.57
N ILE A 163 7.38 12.63 8.20
CA ILE A 163 7.81 11.57 7.27
C ILE A 163 7.97 12.14 5.87
N ASN A 164 7.00 12.92 5.39
CA ASN A 164 7.06 13.52 4.06
C ASN A 164 8.28 14.44 3.93
N GLU A 165 8.52 15.29 4.94
CA GLU A 165 9.72 16.12 5.02
C GLU A 165 11.01 15.28 5.00
N PHE A 166 11.06 14.16 5.72
CA PHE A 166 12.21 13.25 5.67
C PHE A 166 12.41 12.65 4.27
N LEU A 167 11.36 12.11 3.65
CA LEU A 167 11.44 11.46 2.35
C LEU A 167 11.86 12.46 1.25
N GLU A 168 11.31 13.67 1.26
CA GLU A 168 11.66 14.73 0.32
C GLU A 168 13.10 15.22 0.48
N ASN A 169 13.54 15.50 1.72
CA ASN A 169 14.88 16.04 1.97
C ASN A 169 15.98 14.99 1.80
N SER A 170 15.74 13.77 2.31
CA SER A 170 16.71 12.68 2.20
C SER A 170 16.82 12.16 0.77
N GLN A 171 15.70 12.17 0.03
CA GLN A 171 15.55 11.48 -1.25
C GLN A 171 15.92 10.00 -1.16
N VAL A 172 15.71 9.38 0.01
CA VAL A 172 16.17 8.02 0.29
C VAL A 172 15.63 7.00 -0.74
N LEU A 173 14.37 7.15 -1.15
CA LEU A 173 13.75 6.22 -2.11
C LEU A 173 14.36 6.31 -3.52
N SER A 174 14.71 7.52 -3.98
CA SER A 174 15.29 7.69 -5.33
C SER A 174 16.79 7.45 -5.34
N LYS A 175 17.54 7.92 -4.32
CA LYS A 175 18.99 7.71 -4.21
C LYS A 175 19.36 6.23 -4.07
N PHE A 176 18.54 5.47 -3.35
CA PHE A 176 18.78 4.06 -3.09
C PHE A 176 17.93 3.15 -3.98
N LYS A 177 17.39 3.65 -5.12
CA LYS A 177 16.50 2.88 -6.03
C LYS A 177 17.05 1.51 -6.43
N GLN A 178 18.37 1.40 -6.59
CA GLN A 178 19.07 0.14 -6.91
C GLN A 178 18.95 -0.96 -5.83
N PHE A 179 18.57 -0.59 -4.61
CA PHE A 179 18.32 -1.49 -3.49
C PHE A 179 16.82 -1.70 -3.24
N SER A 180 15.96 -1.35 -4.20
CA SER A 180 14.49 -1.51 -4.19
C SER A 180 13.80 -1.04 -2.89
N PRO A 181 13.97 0.24 -2.50
CA PRO A 181 13.48 0.75 -1.22
C PRO A 181 11.96 0.65 -1.10
N GLN A 182 11.48 0.24 0.08
CA GLN A 182 10.06 0.09 0.37
C GLN A 182 9.76 0.63 1.76
N VAL A 183 8.92 1.67 1.86
CA VAL A 183 8.39 2.14 3.15
C VAL A 183 7.51 1.03 3.75
N SER A 184 7.71 0.71 5.02
CA SER A 184 6.99 -0.37 5.69
C SER A 184 6.54 0.05 7.09
N GLY A 185 6.03 -0.92 7.86
CA GLY A 185 5.78 -0.77 9.28
C GLY A 185 4.41 -0.17 9.59
N THR A 186 4.34 0.58 10.69
CA THR A 186 3.05 0.95 11.31
C THR A 186 2.47 2.28 10.84
N PHE A 187 3.30 3.16 10.27
CA PHE A 187 2.84 4.42 9.70
C PHE A 187 1.94 4.23 8.47
N PRO A 188 2.31 3.40 7.47
CA PRO A 188 1.47 3.18 6.29
C PRO A 188 0.09 2.60 6.64
N ILE A 189 -0.04 1.83 7.71
CA ILE A 189 -1.32 1.23 8.12
C ILE A 189 -2.03 2.01 9.26
N ASP A 190 -1.57 3.23 9.55
CA ASP A 190 -2.17 4.18 10.50
C ASP A 190 -2.44 3.56 11.89
N ILE A 191 -1.46 2.82 12.40
CA ILE A 191 -1.45 2.29 13.77
C ILE A 191 -0.14 2.63 14.51
N ALA A 192 0.65 3.56 13.98
CA ALA A 192 1.83 4.10 14.63
C ALA A 192 1.45 4.79 15.96
N VAL A 193 2.31 4.63 16.97
CA VAL A 193 2.20 5.29 18.27
C VAL A 193 3.43 6.19 18.49
N LYS A 194 3.48 6.93 19.60
CA LYS A 194 4.48 7.97 19.85
C LYS A 194 5.94 7.56 19.58
N ASP A 195 6.30 6.32 19.88
CA ASP A 195 7.66 5.80 19.76
C ASP A 195 7.83 4.86 18.56
N SER A 196 6.90 4.88 17.61
CA SER A 196 7.03 4.14 16.35
C SER A 196 8.07 4.77 15.43
N ASP A 197 8.86 3.91 14.80
CA ASP A 197 9.85 4.21 13.78
C ASP A 197 9.25 4.24 12.38
N LEU A 198 9.86 5.04 11.50
CA LEU A 198 9.68 4.91 10.07
C LEU A 198 10.60 3.81 9.54
N ASP A 199 10.01 2.69 9.16
CA ASP A 199 10.71 1.56 8.55
C ASP A 199 10.88 1.76 7.04
N ILE A 200 12.10 1.58 6.55
CA ILE A 200 12.38 1.46 5.11
C ILE A 200 13.20 0.20 4.86
N LEU A 201 12.63 -0.68 4.06
CA LEU A 201 13.24 -1.96 3.68
C LEU A 201 14.09 -1.79 2.42
N PHE A 202 15.17 -2.54 2.34
CA PHE A 202 16.09 -2.60 1.21
C PHE A 202 16.52 -4.04 0.94
N THR A 203 16.90 -4.32 -0.31
CA THR A 203 17.50 -5.60 -0.71
C THR A 203 18.93 -5.41 -1.20
N SER A 204 19.84 -6.28 -0.78
CA SER A 204 21.21 -6.33 -1.30
C SER A 204 21.86 -7.68 -1.08
N THR A 205 22.63 -8.14 -2.08
CA THR A 205 23.57 -9.27 -1.94
C THR A 205 24.91 -8.83 -1.35
N ASP A 206 25.31 -7.57 -1.58
CA ASP A 206 26.49 -6.95 -0.97
C ASP A 206 26.04 -5.97 0.12
N LEU A 207 25.92 -6.54 1.30
CA LEU A 207 25.53 -5.87 2.51
C LEU A 207 26.56 -4.81 2.96
N SER A 208 27.84 -4.94 2.60
CA SER A 208 28.90 -3.98 2.96
C SER A 208 28.87 -2.76 2.05
N TYR A 209 28.62 -2.97 0.76
CA TYR A 209 28.38 -1.89 -0.19
C TYR A 209 27.17 -1.04 0.23
N PHE A 210 26.04 -1.68 0.55
CA PHE A 210 24.86 -0.98 1.07
C PHE A 210 25.17 -0.13 2.31
N GLU A 211 25.88 -0.70 3.29
CA GLU A 211 26.25 0.02 4.52
C GLU A 211 27.14 1.24 4.25
N ASN A 212 28.10 1.13 3.34
CA ASN A 212 28.96 2.26 2.96
C ASN A 212 28.16 3.39 2.30
N GLU A 213 27.21 3.06 1.42
CA GLU A 213 26.30 4.04 0.80
C GLU A 213 25.41 4.71 1.86
N VAL A 214 24.80 3.94 2.77
CA VAL A 214 24.00 4.51 3.87
C VAL A 214 24.85 5.40 4.77
N LYS A 215 26.07 4.97 5.12
CA LYS A 215 26.97 5.72 5.99
C LYS A 215 27.39 7.05 5.37
N SER A 216 27.70 7.08 4.07
CA SER A 216 28.11 8.31 3.39
C SER A 216 26.99 9.37 3.37
N HIS A 217 25.73 8.93 3.40
CA HIS A 217 24.56 9.82 3.37
C HIS A 217 24.01 10.17 4.75
N PHE A 218 23.96 9.24 5.69
CA PHE A 218 23.17 9.38 6.92
C PHE A 218 23.96 9.37 8.22
N SER A 219 25.28 9.11 8.20
CA SER A 219 26.08 9.00 9.43
C SER A 219 26.19 10.27 10.27
N HIS A 220 25.80 11.41 9.70
CA HIS A 220 25.80 12.70 10.38
C HIS A 220 24.52 12.95 11.22
N HIS A 221 23.51 12.08 11.12
CA HIS A 221 22.29 12.18 11.90
C HIS A 221 22.49 11.76 13.36
N ASP A 222 21.73 12.38 14.26
CA ASP A 222 21.76 12.07 15.69
C ASP A 222 21.34 10.63 15.96
N GLY A 223 22.09 9.95 16.83
CA GLY A 223 21.81 8.56 17.20
C GLY A 223 22.12 7.55 16.08
N PHE A 224 22.86 7.93 15.04
CA PHE A 224 23.25 7.00 13.99
C PHE A 224 23.98 5.78 14.57
N SER A 225 23.42 4.61 14.30
CA SER A 225 23.97 3.32 14.66
C SER A 225 23.72 2.33 13.53
N MET A 226 24.64 1.38 13.40
CA MET A 226 24.61 0.39 12.33
C MET A 226 25.13 -0.92 12.90
N ARG A 227 24.41 -2.01 12.64
CA ARG A 227 24.80 -3.34 13.10
C ARG A 227 24.38 -4.42 12.13
N ARG A 228 25.17 -5.49 12.08
CA ARG A 228 24.75 -6.77 11.48
C ARG A 228 23.84 -7.54 12.44
N ALA A 229 22.87 -8.23 11.88
CA ALA A 229 22.00 -9.16 12.60
C ALA A 229 21.66 -10.37 11.73
N GLN A 230 21.07 -11.39 12.35
CA GLN A 230 20.59 -12.59 11.68
C GLN A 230 19.06 -12.63 11.74
N HIS A 231 18.41 -12.63 10.58
CA HIS A 231 16.96 -12.79 10.46
C HIS A 231 16.71 -13.89 9.43
N GLN A 232 15.79 -14.83 9.71
CA GLN A 232 15.52 -15.97 8.82
C GLN A 232 16.77 -16.77 8.39
N ASN A 233 17.77 -16.87 9.28
CA ASN A 233 19.07 -17.50 9.02
C ASN A 233 19.91 -16.80 7.91
N LEU A 234 19.59 -15.55 7.59
CA LEU A 234 20.34 -14.71 6.67
C LEU A 234 20.91 -13.50 7.42
N GLU A 235 22.11 -13.09 7.01
CA GLU A 235 22.67 -11.83 7.48
C GLU A 235 21.82 -10.66 6.98
N SER A 236 21.73 -9.63 7.81
CA SER A 236 20.99 -8.40 7.56
C SER A 236 21.77 -7.22 8.14
N SER A 237 21.54 -6.02 7.59
CA SER A 237 21.95 -4.76 8.21
C SER A 237 20.73 -4.08 8.82
N VAL A 238 20.89 -3.58 10.04
CA VAL A 238 19.92 -2.67 10.65
C VAL A 238 20.64 -1.38 11.01
N ILE A 239 20.12 -0.29 10.47
CA ILE A 239 20.63 1.06 10.70
C ILE A 239 19.53 1.87 11.34
N ASN A 240 19.85 2.52 12.45
CA ASN A 240 18.92 3.41 13.14
C ASN A 240 19.55 4.80 13.26
N PHE A 241 18.74 5.83 13.10
CA PHE A 241 19.10 7.23 13.38
C PHE A 241 17.84 8.05 13.59
N ASN A 242 17.99 9.31 13.97
CA ASN A 242 16.86 10.22 14.14
C ASN A 242 16.87 11.31 13.05
N PHE A 243 15.70 11.54 12.47
CA PHE A 243 15.41 12.76 11.73
C PHE A 243 14.53 13.65 12.60
N LYS A 244 15.12 14.70 13.21
CA LYS A 244 14.47 15.45 14.29
C LYS A 244 14.06 14.50 15.42
N ASN A 245 12.77 14.39 15.72
CA ASN A 245 12.19 13.48 16.71
C ASN A 245 11.54 12.24 16.09
N LEU A 246 11.75 11.98 14.79
CA LEU A 246 11.29 10.77 14.10
C LEU A 246 12.42 9.72 14.13
N PRO A 247 12.23 8.58 14.82
CA PRO A 247 13.13 7.44 14.69
C PRO A 247 13.01 6.85 13.28
N ILE A 248 14.15 6.61 12.64
CA ILE A 248 14.24 5.97 11.32
C ILE A 248 14.92 4.62 11.50
N GLU A 249 14.35 3.57 10.93
CA GLU A 249 14.99 2.27 10.77
C GLU A 249 15.15 1.94 9.28
N LEU A 250 16.40 1.69 8.86
CA LEU A 250 16.70 1.12 7.55
C LEU A 250 17.08 -0.33 7.75
N PHE A 251 16.31 -1.23 7.14
CA PHE A 251 16.54 -2.68 7.20
C PHE A 251 16.95 -3.20 5.83
N CYS A 252 18.07 -3.91 5.75
CA CYS A 252 18.53 -4.52 4.50
C CYS A 252 18.86 -5.99 4.68
N GLN A 253 18.39 -6.81 3.74
CA GLN A 253 18.63 -8.26 3.70
C GLN A 253 18.73 -8.73 2.25
N ASN A 254 19.35 -9.89 2.02
CA ASN A 254 19.35 -10.54 0.71
C ASN A 254 18.02 -11.26 0.40
N ILE A 255 16.91 -10.54 0.54
CA ILE A 255 15.55 -10.93 0.18
C ILE A 255 14.90 -9.71 -0.48
N GLN A 256 14.21 -9.90 -1.60
CA GLN A 256 13.46 -8.84 -2.27
C GLN A 256 12.52 -8.14 -1.28
N THR A 257 12.50 -6.82 -1.25
CA THR A 257 11.78 -6.04 -0.22
C THR A 257 10.31 -6.40 -0.11
N LEU A 258 9.66 -6.68 -1.24
CA LEU A 258 8.27 -7.12 -1.29
C LEU A 258 8.01 -8.48 -0.62
N GLN A 259 9.05 -9.32 -0.51
CA GLN A 259 9.01 -10.67 0.07
C GLN A 259 9.60 -10.72 1.49
N GLN A 260 10.11 -9.61 2.01
CA GLN A 260 10.57 -9.54 3.39
C GLN A 260 9.37 -9.59 4.34
N ASN A 261 9.51 -10.28 5.47
CA ASN A 261 8.41 -10.47 6.41
C ASN A 261 7.82 -9.15 6.89
N ALA A 262 8.63 -8.10 7.08
CA ALA A 262 8.12 -6.78 7.48
C ALA A 262 7.09 -6.22 6.48
N ASN A 263 7.33 -6.35 5.16
CA ASN A 263 6.37 -5.94 4.14
C ASN A 263 5.14 -6.86 4.11
N LEU A 264 5.38 -8.17 4.18
CA LEU A 264 4.32 -9.18 4.21
C LEU A 264 3.36 -8.98 5.40
N HIS A 265 3.90 -8.69 6.58
CA HIS A 265 3.13 -8.35 7.77
C HIS A 265 2.33 -7.07 7.57
N MET A 266 2.96 -5.98 7.13
CA MET A 266 2.27 -4.72 6.88
C MET A 266 1.08 -4.89 5.94
N LEU A 267 1.24 -5.65 4.85
CA LEU A 267 0.16 -5.89 3.88
C LEU A 267 -1.04 -6.63 4.51
N ILE A 268 -0.81 -7.74 5.22
CA ILE A 268 -1.92 -8.48 5.84
C ILE A 268 -2.54 -7.75 7.02
N GLU A 269 -1.73 -7.05 7.83
CA GLU A 269 -2.21 -6.22 8.92
C GLU A 269 -3.08 -5.08 8.38
N GLY A 270 -2.66 -4.42 7.30
CA GLY A 270 -3.46 -3.42 6.58
C GLY A 270 -4.79 -3.98 6.09
N ARG A 271 -4.77 -5.14 5.41
CA ARG A 271 -6.00 -5.83 4.97
C ARG A 271 -6.93 -6.17 6.12
N LEU A 272 -6.41 -6.67 7.23
CA LEU A 272 -7.21 -6.96 8.43
C LEU A 272 -7.83 -5.70 9.02
N LEU A 273 -7.08 -4.59 9.09
CA LEU A 273 -7.59 -3.30 9.56
C LEU A 273 -8.67 -2.71 8.64
N LYS A 274 -8.59 -2.99 7.33
CA LYS A 274 -9.60 -2.60 6.34
C LYS A 274 -10.91 -3.38 6.51
N VAL A 275 -10.82 -4.70 6.66
CA VAL A 275 -12.01 -5.58 6.59
C VAL A 275 -12.67 -5.86 7.95
N LEU A 276 -11.95 -5.69 9.06
CA LEU A 276 -12.48 -5.87 10.40
C LEU A 276 -13.07 -4.57 10.97
N PRO A 277 -13.99 -4.63 11.96
CA PRO A 277 -14.61 -3.45 12.54
C PRO A 277 -13.60 -2.45 13.11
N GLN A 278 -13.93 -1.15 13.09
CA GLN A 278 -13.07 -0.07 13.59
C GLN A 278 -12.64 -0.22 15.06
N SER A 279 -13.41 -0.94 15.89
CA SER A 279 -13.02 -1.28 17.26
C SER A 279 -11.75 -2.15 17.32
N PHE A 280 -11.53 -3.02 16.32
CA PHE A 280 -10.30 -3.81 16.18
C PHE A 280 -9.07 -2.91 16.07
N LYS A 281 -9.08 -1.95 15.13
CA LYS A 281 -7.99 -0.97 14.95
C LYS A 281 -7.70 -0.19 16.23
N LYS A 282 -8.74 0.30 16.90
CA LYS A 282 -8.60 1.02 18.18
C LYS A 282 -7.90 0.16 19.23
N ARG A 283 -8.29 -1.11 19.35
CA ARG A 283 -7.70 -2.03 20.31
C ARG A 283 -6.24 -2.37 19.98
N ILE A 284 -5.87 -2.49 18.71
CA ILE A 284 -4.47 -2.62 18.28
C ILE A 284 -3.66 -1.41 18.75
N ILE A 285 -4.15 -0.19 18.51
CA ILE A 285 -3.48 1.05 18.93
C ILE A 285 -3.35 1.12 20.45
N GLU A 286 -4.38 0.73 21.21
CA GLU A 286 -4.33 0.63 22.67
C GLU A 286 -3.25 -0.34 23.16
N LEU A 287 -3.19 -1.55 22.59
CA LEU A 287 -2.16 -2.53 22.95
C LEU A 287 -0.75 -2.00 22.61
N LYS A 288 -0.57 -1.40 21.44
CA LYS A 288 0.70 -0.79 21.03
C LYS A 288 1.12 0.36 21.94
N SER A 289 0.17 1.21 22.34
CA SER A 289 0.43 2.31 23.27
C SER A 289 0.87 1.83 24.65
N ASN A 290 0.50 0.60 25.02
CA ASN A 290 0.94 -0.09 26.24
C ASN A 290 2.24 -0.91 26.05
N GLY A 291 2.93 -0.78 24.91
CA GLY A 291 4.21 -1.42 24.63
C GLY A 291 4.12 -2.81 24.01
N VAL A 292 2.92 -3.28 23.61
CA VAL A 292 2.78 -4.55 22.89
C VAL A 292 3.25 -4.39 21.44
N LYS A 293 4.07 -5.32 20.96
CA LYS A 293 4.53 -5.34 19.56
C LYS A 293 3.36 -5.58 18.60
N THR A 294 3.46 -5.10 17.37
CA THR A 294 2.37 -5.12 16.38
C THR A 294 1.81 -6.52 16.16
N GLU A 295 2.65 -7.47 15.73
CA GLU A 295 2.24 -8.83 15.40
C GLU A 295 1.65 -9.53 16.63
N VAL A 296 2.19 -9.25 17.83
CA VAL A 296 1.67 -9.79 19.10
C VAL A 296 0.29 -9.21 19.41
N ALA A 297 0.06 -7.92 19.18
CA ALA A 297 -1.25 -7.29 19.38
C ALA A 297 -2.30 -7.90 18.44
N PHE A 298 -1.97 -8.07 17.16
CA PHE A 298 -2.84 -8.80 16.22
C PHE A 298 -3.09 -10.23 16.68
N GLY A 299 -2.04 -10.94 17.10
CA GLY A 299 -2.14 -12.30 17.59
C GLY A 299 -3.05 -12.47 18.80
N GLN A 300 -2.97 -11.54 19.76
CA GLN A 300 -3.84 -11.54 20.94
C GLN A 300 -5.30 -11.36 20.57
N LEU A 301 -5.61 -10.40 19.69
CA LEU A 301 -7.00 -10.11 19.32
C LEU A 301 -7.61 -11.16 18.39
N LEU A 302 -6.80 -11.77 17.52
CA LEU A 302 -7.25 -12.77 16.55
C LEU A 302 -7.11 -14.22 17.06
N ASN A 303 -6.69 -14.41 18.32
CA ASN A 303 -6.43 -15.72 18.92
C ASN A 303 -5.43 -16.59 18.13
N LEU A 304 -4.39 -15.96 17.57
CA LEU A 304 -3.33 -16.66 16.82
C LEU A 304 -2.35 -17.33 17.78
N LYS A 305 -1.86 -18.52 17.42
CA LYS A 305 -0.93 -19.29 18.26
C LYS A 305 0.50 -18.81 18.08
N SER A 306 0.86 -18.54 16.83
CA SER A 306 2.18 -18.11 16.41
C SER A 306 2.01 -16.86 15.56
N PRO A 307 1.75 -15.69 16.16
CA PRO A 307 1.25 -14.52 15.43
C PRO A 307 2.10 -14.13 14.22
N TYR A 308 3.41 -14.25 14.35
CA TYR A 308 4.36 -13.97 13.27
C TYR A 308 4.14 -14.86 12.02
N GLU A 309 3.99 -16.17 12.18
CA GLU A 309 3.78 -17.09 11.04
C GLU A 309 2.31 -17.15 10.58
N ASP A 310 1.40 -17.07 11.55
CA ASP A 310 -0.04 -17.16 11.31
C ASP A 310 -0.52 -15.97 10.45
N LEU A 311 -0.05 -14.75 10.73
CA LEU A 311 -0.38 -13.56 9.94
C LEU A 311 0.04 -13.71 8.47
N ILE A 312 1.26 -14.18 8.19
CA ILE A 312 1.72 -14.39 6.80
C ILE A 312 0.83 -15.42 6.10
N THR A 313 0.39 -16.46 6.80
CA THR A 313 -0.49 -17.49 6.24
C THR A 313 -1.86 -16.94 5.83
N LEU A 314 -2.39 -15.94 6.56
CA LEU A 314 -3.67 -15.30 6.27
C LEU A 314 -3.68 -14.54 4.92
N GLN A 315 -2.53 -14.17 4.35
CA GLN A 315 -2.48 -13.53 3.03
C GLN A 315 -3.12 -14.35 1.92
N LYS A 316 -3.17 -15.68 2.09
CA LYS A 316 -3.75 -16.61 1.12
C LYS A 316 -5.29 -16.57 1.08
N LEU A 317 -5.91 -15.87 2.03
CA LEU A 317 -7.36 -15.77 2.13
C LEU A 317 -7.87 -14.55 1.36
N SER A 318 -9.06 -14.66 0.80
CA SER A 318 -9.81 -13.52 0.27
C SER A 318 -10.25 -12.59 1.41
N ASP A 319 -10.59 -11.34 1.10
CA ASP A 319 -11.11 -10.40 2.10
C ASP A 319 -12.40 -10.93 2.76
N LYS A 320 -13.26 -11.57 1.97
CA LYS A 320 -14.45 -12.27 2.47
C LYS A 320 -14.12 -13.40 3.44
N ASP A 321 -13.10 -14.20 3.14
CA ASP A 321 -12.68 -15.30 4.01
C ASP A 321 -12.04 -14.79 5.32
N LEU A 322 -11.28 -13.69 5.26
CA LEU A 322 -10.77 -13.01 6.46
C LEU A 322 -11.91 -12.56 7.37
N VAL A 323 -12.93 -11.90 6.82
CA VAL A 323 -14.11 -11.49 7.59
C VAL A 323 -14.82 -12.70 8.20
N ASN A 324 -15.06 -13.76 7.40
CA ASN A 324 -15.74 -14.95 7.88
C ASN A 324 -14.97 -15.63 9.02
N GLN A 325 -13.65 -15.75 8.90
CA GLN A 325 -12.80 -16.40 9.89
C GLN A 325 -12.86 -15.73 11.26
N PHE A 326 -12.97 -14.40 11.29
CA PHE A 326 -12.95 -13.61 12.53
C PHE A 326 -14.31 -13.03 12.94
N SER A 327 -15.38 -13.38 12.23
CA SER A 327 -16.75 -12.86 12.43
C SER A 327 -17.35 -13.08 13.82
N THR A 328 -16.83 -14.05 14.58
CA THR A 328 -17.33 -14.40 15.92
C THR A 328 -16.56 -13.73 17.06
N LEU A 329 -15.48 -13.01 16.74
CA LEU A 329 -14.68 -12.29 17.73
C LEU A 329 -15.34 -10.96 18.06
N ASP A 330 -15.40 -10.64 19.35
CA ASP A 330 -15.83 -9.33 19.83
C ASP A 330 -14.60 -8.46 20.12
N PHE A 331 -14.60 -7.26 19.56
CA PHE A 331 -13.52 -6.29 19.71
C PHE A 331 -13.95 -5.06 20.51
N ASN A 332 -15.14 -5.08 21.13
CA ASN A 332 -15.68 -3.99 21.95
C ASN A 332 -15.21 -4.02 23.41
#